data_AF-A0AAW2H3P1-F1
#
_entry.id   AF-A0AAW2H3P1-F1
#
_cell.length_a   1.000
_cell.length_b   1.000
_cell.length_c   1.000
_cell.angle_alpha   90.00
_cell.angle_beta   90.00
_cell.angle_gamma   90.00
#
_symmetry.space_group_name_H-M   'P 1'
#
loop_
_entity.id
_entity.type
_entity.pdbx_description
1 polymer ?
#
loop_
_entity_poly.entity_id
_entity_poly.type
_entity_poly.pdbx_seq_one_letter_code
_entity_poly.pdbx_strand_id
1 'polypeptide(L)'
;MVSNADLSRRCSNTLISIHAAATICYSVANLIQLEFKDNFNVSSRALPVKMEFPFEIDSSPLFEFLVVGQMFHMASIAVLVATIDCLVITLVLHVSGQIDILRQELLTLVTHSDKISQCDSIFASIRILINRHQRIILFSSSIEELYSDIALMQFMSNTIVICCIGFTIIDSLAKEGVTAMLKSAIFYVAVTLEAFIFCFSGEYLSAKSKSIGDAVYQTLWYNLTPAQCRILLFVILRSQKRLTITAGNIMDLSLVGFTSMMKASASYMSVLHAMY
;
A
#
# COMPACT_ATOMS: atom_id res chain seq x y z
N MET A 1 -8.56 -11.79 15.10
CA MET A 1 -7.34 -12.23 14.35
C MET A 1 -7.69 -12.94 13.04
N VAL A 2 -8.55 -13.97 13.03
CA VAL A 2 -8.92 -14.72 11.80
C VAL A 2 -9.50 -13.83 10.70
N SER A 3 -10.42 -12.92 11.04
CA SER A 3 -11.01 -11.97 10.05
C SER A 3 -9.96 -11.07 9.38
N ASN A 4 -9.00 -10.52 10.13
CA ASN A 4 -7.95 -9.66 9.56
C ASN A 4 -6.95 -10.47 8.73
N ALA A 5 -6.68 -11.72 9.09
CA ALA A 5 -5.85 -12.62 8.29
C ALA A 5 -6.54 -13.02 6.98
N ASP A 6 -7.83 -13.32 7.02
CA ASP A 6 -8.63 -13.60 5.83
C ASP A 6 -8.75 -12.36 4.93
N LEU A 7 -8.95 -11.18 5.51
CA LEU A 7 -8.95 -9.91 4.77
C LEU A 7 -7.59 -9.66 4.12
N SER A 8 -6.50 -9.85 4.86
CA SER A 8 -5.14 -9.70 4.34
C SER A 8 -4.89 -10.65 3.17
N ARG A 9 -5.30 -11.90 3.30
CA ARG A 9 -5.19 -12.90 2.24
C ARG A 9 -6.01 -12.52 1.01
N ARG A 10 -7.25 -12.05 1.21
CA ARG A 10 -8.11 -11.58 0.11
C ARG A 10 -7.51 -10.39 -0.61
N CYS A 11 -7.10 -9.35 0.13
CA CYS A 11 -6.47 -8.15 -0.43
C CYS A 11 -5.16 -8.48 -1.17
N SER A 12 -4.32 -9.33 -0.58
CA SER A 12 -3.07 -9.76 -1.21
C SER A 12 -3.34 -10.56 -2.49
N ASN A 13 -4.28 -11.50 -2.45
CA ASN A 13 -4.67 -12.27 -3.62
C ASN A 13 -5.23 -11.39 -4.74
N THR A 14 -6.06 -10.39 -4.40
CA THR A 14 -6.57 -9.44 -5.38
C THR A 14 -5.46 -8.59 -6.00
N LEU A 15 -4.49 -8.12 -5.20
CA LEU A 15 -3.36 -7.32 -5.70
C LEU A 15 -2.42 -8.13 -6.58
N ILE A 16 -2.05 -9.33 -6.14
CA ILE A 16 -1.24 -10.26 -6.95
C ILE A 16 -1.96 -10.57 -8.26
N SER A 17 -3.29 -10.79 -8.22
CA SER A 17 -4.06 -11.06 -9.44
C SER A 17 -4.09 -9.85 -10.38
N ILE A 18 -4.21 -8.62 -9.85
CA ILE A 18 -4.16 -7.39 -10.64
C ILE A 18 -2.79 -7.22 -11.31
N HIS A 19 -1.71 -7.33 -10.54
CA HIS A 19 -0.34 -7.19 -11.05
C HIS A 19 0.03 -8.29 -12.06
N ALA A 20 -0.38 -9.54 -11.80
CA ALA A 20 -0.20 -10.65 -12.74
C ALA A 20 -1.00 -10.45 -14.03
N ALA A 21 -2.27 -10.05 -13.93
CA ALA A 21 -3.12 -9.78 -15.09
C ALA A 21 -2.57 -8.61 -15.92
N ALA A 22 -2.12 -7.52 -15.29
CA ALA A 22 -1.51 -6.39 -15.99
C ALA A 22 -0.25 -6.80 -16.76
N THR A 23 0.62 -7.60 -16.13
CA THR A 23 1.85 -8.12 -16.76
C THR A 23 1.53 -9.02 -17.94
N ILE A 24 0.58 -9.95 -17.79
CA ILE A 24 0.17 -10.88 -18.86
C ILE A 24 -0.46 -10.10 -20.01
N CYS A 25 -1.38 -9.18 -19.73
CA CYS A 25 -2.02 -8.35 -20.75
C CYS A 25 -0.99 -7.53 -21.53
N TYR A 26 -0.03 -6.91 -20.86
CA TYR A 26 1.06 -6.18 -21.50
C TYR A 26 1.93 -7.09 -22.37
N SER A 27 2.27 -8.28 -21.86
CA SER A 27 3.05 -9.31 -22.57
C SER A 27 2.37 -9.75 -23.86
N VAL A 28 1.10 -10.12 -23.77
CA VAL A 28 0.29 -10.61 -24.89
C VAL A 28 0.06 -9.50 -25.91
N ALA A 29 -0.22 -8.27 -25.48
CA ALA A 29 -0.40 -7.14 -26.37
C ALA A 29 0.86 -6.88 -27.22
N ASN A 30 2.04 -6.95 -26.61
CA ASN A 30 3.30 -6.77 -27.32
C ASN A 30 3.60 -7.93 -28.28
N LEU A 31 3.33 -9.18 -27.89
CA LEU A 31 3.52 -10.35 -28.76
C LEU A 31 2.60 -10.29 -29.99
N ILE A 32 1.31 -9.97 -29.81
CA ILE A 32 0.35 -9.81 -30.92
C ILE A 32 0.79 -8.69 -31.86
N GLN A 33 1.27 -7.57 -31.32
CA GLN A 33 1.75 -6.45 -32.12
C GLN A 33 3.00 -6.82 -32.92
N LEU A 34 3.85 -7.70 -32.37
CA LEU A 34 5.04 -8.21 -33.03
C LEU A 34 4.69 -9.20 -34.16
N GLU A 35 3.79 -10.15 -33.92
CA GLU A 35 3.28 -11.09 -34.94
C GLU A 35 2.55 -10.37 -36.07
N PHE A 36 1.73 -9.36 -35.74
CA PHE A 36 1.03 -8.57 -36.74
C PHE A 36 2.03 -7.82 -37.63
N LYS A 37 3.07 -7.22 -37.05
CA LYS A 37 4.06 -6.44 -37.81
C LYS A 37 4.96 -7.30 -38.70
N ASP A 38 5.27 -8.52 -38.24
CA ASP A 38 6.02 -9.53 -39.02
C ASP A 38 5.17 -10.03 -40.21
N ASN A 39 3.87 -10.32 -40.01
CA ASN A 39 2.94 -10.74 -41.07
C ASN A 39 2.73 -9.70 -42.18
N PHE A 40 2.88 -8.41 -41.87
CA PHE A 40 2.74 -7.32 -42.85
C PHE A 40 4.08 -6.85 -43.45
N ASN A 41 5.19 -7.56 -43.20
CA ASN A 41 6.51 -7.28 -43.78
C ASN A 41 7.00 -5.83 -43.55
N VAL A 42 6.58 -5.22 -42.43
CA VAL A 42 6.99 -3.85 -42.06
C VAL A 42 8.39 -3.96 -41.43
N SER A 43 9.39 -3.37 -42.08
CA SER A 43 10.84 -3.58 -41.86
C SER A 43 11.42 -3.21 -40.49
N SER A 44 10.61 -2.88 -39.49
CA SER A 44 11.07 -2.48 -38.16
C SER A 44 10.44 -3.37 -37.10
N ARG A 45 11.18 -4.36 -36.63
CA ARG A 45 10.81 -5.13 -35.44
C ARG A 45 10.95 -4.20 -34.23
N ALA A 46 9.87 -4.00 -33.48
CA ALA A 46 9.88 -3.11 -32.32
C ALA A 46 9.98 -3.93 -31.04
N LEU A 47 10.89 -3.54 -30.14
CA LEU A 47 11.00 -4.14 -28.82
C LEU A 47 9.77 -3.79 -27.96
N PRO A 48 9.29 -4.72 -27.10
CA PRO A 48 8.19 -4.46 -26.16
C PRO A 48 8.39 -3.19 -25.31
N VAL A 49 9.61 -3.01 -24.80
CA VAL A 49 10.05 -1.76 -24.20
C VAL A 49 11.03 -1.10 -25.16
N LYS A 50 10.69 0.12 -25.60
CA LYS A 50 11.56 0.91 -26.47
C LYS A 50 12.88 1.21 -25.75
N MET A 51 13.97 0.68 -26.28
CA MET A 51 15.32 0.84 -25.77
C MET A 51 16.28 1.05 -26.94
N GLU A 52 17.28 1.91 -26.77
CA GLU A 52 18.35 2.10 -27.74
C GLU A 52 19.56 1.25 -27.35
N PHE A 53 20.05 0.45 -28.29
CA PHE A 53 21.27 -0.35 -28.10
C PHE A 53 22.36 0.11 -29.06
N PRO A 54 23.64 0.01 -28.68
CA PRO A 54 24.77 0.44 -29.50
C PRO A 54 25.09 -0.50 -30.68
N PHE A 55 24.27 -1.53 -30.92
CA PHE A 55 24.46 -2.57 -31.94
C PHE A 55 23.14 -2.84 -32.70
N GLU A 56 23.22 -3.42 -33.90
CA GLU A 56 22.04 -3.75 -34.71
C GLU A 56 21.23 -4.90 -34.08
N ILE A 57 19.96 -4.63 -33.77
CA ILE A 57 19.07 -5.52 -33.00
C ILE A 57 18.21 -6.40 -33.92
N ASP A 58 18.08 -6.04 -35.20
CA ASP A 58 17.14 -6.68 -36.13
C ASP A 58 17.55 -8.10 -36.57
N SER A 59 18.76 -8.53 -36.21
CA SER A 59 19.29 -9.86 -36.56
C SER A 59 18.76 -10.97 -35.64
N SER A 60 18.11 -11.98 -36.20
CA SER A 60 17.78 -13.23 -35.50
C SER A 60 19.06 -14.08 -35.31
N PRO A 61 19.33 -14.69 -34.13
CA PRO A 61 18.44 -14.91 -32.98
C PRO A 61 18.52 -13.87 -31.85
N LEU A 62 19.34 -12.81 -32.01
CA LEU A 62 19.62 -11.83 -30.96
C LEU A 62 18.34 -11.10 -30.52
N PHE A 63 17.49 -10.75 -31.49
CA PHE A 63 16.20 -10.12 -31.26
C PHE A 63 15.31 -10.94 -30.32
N GLU A 64 15.16 -12.24 -30.59
CA GLU A 64 14.32 -13.13 -29.79
C GLU A 64 14.83 -13.28 -28.36
N PHE A 65 16.16 -13.36 -28.16
CA PHE A 65 16.75 -13.39 -26.82
C PHE A 65 16.49 -12.09 -26.04
N LEU A 66 16.57 -10.93 -26.70
CA LEU A 66 16.30 -9.64 -26.07
C LEU A 66 14.82 -9.50 -25.68
N VAL A 67 13.90 -9.95 -26.54
CA VAL A 67 12.47 -9.97 -26.21
C VAL A 67 12.20 -10.84 -25.00
N VAL A 68 12.70 -12.09 -24.98
CA VAL A 68 12.51 -13.00 -23.82
C VAL A 68 13.13 -12.40 -22.55
N GLY A 69 14.32 -11.81 -22.66
CA GLY A 69 14.98 -11.13 -21.54
C GLY A 69 14.16 -9.96 -21.00
N GLN A 70 13.61 -9.10 -21.87
CA GLN A 70 12.72 -8.00 -21.46
C GLN A 70 11.44 -8.52 -20.80
N MET A 71 10.83 -9.59 -21.32
CA MET A 71 9.64 -10.19 -20.72
C MET A 71 9.91 -10.71 -19.31
N PHE A 72 11.04 -11.40 -19.11
CA PHE A 72 11.47 -11.89 -17.80
C PHE A 72 11.73 -10.73 -16.83
N HIS A 73 12.43 -9.69 -17.28
CA HIS A 73 12.71 -8.51 -16.48
C HIS A 73 11.41 -7.82 -16.02
N MET A 74 10.46 -7.59 -16.94
CA MET A 74 9.16 -6.99 -16.61
C MET A 74 8.37 -7.84 -15.61
N ALA A 75 8.35 -9.16 -15.79
CA ALA A 75 7.70 -10.07 -14.84
C ALA A 75 8.35 -10.01 -13.46
N SER A 76 9.69 -9.94 -13.39
CA SER A 76 10.43 -9.85 -12.13
C SER A 76 10.11 -8.55 -11.37
N ILE A 77 10.03 -7.41 -12.07
CA ILE A 77 9.66 -6.12 -11.50
C ILE A 77 8.22 -6.17 -10.98
N ALA A 78 7.28 -6.68 -11.78
CA ALA A 78 5.88 -6.76 -11.38
C ALA A 78 5.68 -7.60 -10.10
N VAL A 79 6.39 -8.74 -10.00
CA VAL A 79 6.37 -9.57 -8.79
C VAL A 79 6.97 -8.81 -7.61
N LEU A 80 8.10 -8.12 -7.78
CA LEU A 80 8.72 -7.34 -6.72
C LEU A 80 7.77 -6.25 -6.19
N VAL A 81 7.17 -5.45 -7.06
CA VAL A 81 6.21 -4.41 -6.68
C VAL A 81 5.02 -5.03 -5.94
N ALA A 82 4.40 -6.07 -6.51
CA ALA A 82 3.27 -6.75 -5.89
C ALA A 82 3.62 -7.29 -4.48
N THR A 83 4.84 -7.81 -4.29
CA THR A 83 5.27 -8.29 -2.97
C THR A 83 5.43 -7.17 -1.96
N ILE A 84 5.97 -6.01 -2.36
CA ILE A 84 6.10 -4.83 -1.49
C ILE A 84 4.72 -4.31 -1.06
N ASP A 85 3.77 -4.23 -1.99
CA ASP A 85 2.39 -3.81 -1.74
C ASP A 85 1.65 -4.77 -0.79
N CYS A 86 1.79 -6.07 -1.04
CA CYS A 86 1.15 -7.08 -0.19
C CYS A 86 1.76 -7.10 1.21
N LEU A 87 3.07 -6.85 1.32
CA LEU A 87 3.77 -6.85 2.59
C LEU A 87 3.29 -5.69 3.48
N VAL A 88 3.08 -4.47 2.95
CA VAL A 88 2.60 -3.34 3.78
C VAL A 88 1.21 -3.62 4.36
N ILE A 89 0.30 -4.10 3.52
CA ILE A 89 -1.07 -4.45 3.95
C ILE A 89 -1.03 -5.55 5.00
N THR A 90 -0.22 -6.58 4.78
CA THR A 90 -0.12 -7.72 5.70
C THR A 90 0.41 -7.28 7.05
N LEU A 91 1.46 -6.46 7.07
CA LEU A 91 2.04 -5.92 8.31
C LEU A 91 1.05 -5.02 9.06
N VAL A 92 0.36 -4.12 8.36
CA VAL A 92 -0.66 -3.24 8.93
C VAL A 92 -1.84 -4.02 9.49
N LEU A 93 -2.35 -5.02 8.76
CA LEU A 93 -3.45 -5.87 9.21
C LEU A 93 -3.03 -6.79 10.36
N HIS A 94 -1.77 -7.24 10.38
CA HIS A 94 -1.21 -7.97 11.51
C HIS A 94 -1.21 -7.11 12.78
N VAL A 95 -0.64 -5.89 12.71
CA VAL A 95 -0.67 -4.92 13.82
C VAL A 95 -2.11 -4.68 14.27
N SER A 96 -3.01 -4.43 13.33
CA SER A 96 -4.42 -4.16 13.62
C SER A 96 -5.10 -5.36 14.30
N GLY A 97 -4.75 -6.59 13.92
CA GLY A 97 -5.19 -7.81 14.60
C GLY A 97 -4.66 -7.93 16.03
N GLN A 98 -3.41 -7.54 16.28
CA GLN A 98 -2.83 -7.49 17.63
C GLN A 98 -3.54 -6.44 18.50
N ILE A 99 -3.88 -5.28 17.91
CA ILE A 99 -4.66 -4.23 18.58
C ILE A 99 -6.06 -4.74 18.95
N ASP A 100 -6.72 -5.47 18.05
CA ASP A 100 -8.05 -6.04 18.33
C ASP A 100 -8.00 -7.07 19.48
N ILE A 101 -6.96 -7.92 19.54
CA ILE A 101 -6.75 -8.86 20.65
C ILE A 101 -6.52 -8.11 21.95
N LEU A 102 -5.65 -7.10 21.93
CA LEU A 102 -5.37 -6.24 23.08
C LEU A 102 -6.65 -5.62 23.63
N ARG A 103 -7.52 -5.11 22.75
CA ARG A 103 -8.81 -4.53 23.10
C ARG A 103 -9.77 -5.56 23.70
N GLN A 104 -9.85 -6.75 23.14
CA GLN A 104 -10.69 -7.82 23.66
C GLN A 104 -10.25 -8.25 25.07
N GLU A 105 -8.94 -8.45 25.27
CA GLU A 105 -8.40 -8.81 26.58
C GLU A 105 -8.67 -7.73 27.62
N LEU A 106 -8.43 -6.47 27.26
CA LEU A 106 -8.73 -5.32 28.11
C LEU A 106 -10.20 -5.29 28.56
N LEU A 107 -11.15 -5.55 27.65
CA LEU A 107 -12.57 -5.62 28.00
C LEU A 107 -12.88 -6.81 28.93
N THR A 108 -12.33 -8.00 28.64
CA THR A 108 -12.57 -9.19 29.47
C THR A 108 -12.03 -9.07 30.89
N LEU A 109 -10.87 -8.43 31.07
CA LEU A 109 -10.25 -8.24 32.39
C LEU A 109 -11.12 -7.39 33.32
N VAL A 110 -11.91 -6.49 32.74
CA VAL A 110 -12.69 -5.50 33.46
C VAL A 110 -14.07 -6.05 33.82
N THR A 111 -14.69 -6.83 32.94
CA THR A 111 -16.00 -7.48 33.21
C THR A 111 -15.91 -8.54 34.31
N HIS A 112 -14.75 -9.18 34.51
CA HIS A 112 -14.55 -10.19 35.55
C HIS A 112 -14.03 -9.64 36.89
N SER A 113 -13.91 -8.31 37.04
CA SER A 113 -13.33 -7.68 38.23
C SER A 113 -14.23 -7.68 39.49
N ASP A 114 -15.48 -8.15 39.40
CA ASP A 114 -16.45 -8.18 40.52
C ASP A 114 -16.07 -9.14 41.68
N LYS A 115 -14.98 -9.91 41.59
CA LYS A 115 -14.49 -10.74 42.70
C LYS A 115 -13.23 -10.14 43.34
N ILE A 116 -13.43 -9.54 44.51
CA ILE A 116 -12.49 -8.83 45.39
C ILE A 116 -11.21 -9.63 45.76
N SER A 117 -11.13 -10.93 45.46
CA SER A 117 -9.98 -11.79 45.80
C SER A 117 -8.84 -11.84 44.76
N GLN A 118 -8.81 -10.96 43.75
CA GLN A 118 -7.91 -11.07 42.58
C GLN A 118 -7.04 -9.83 42.26
N CYS A 119 -6.74 -8.96 43.22
CA CYS A 119 -5.97 -7.73 42.94
C CYS A 119 -4.59 -7.99 42.31
N ASP A 120 -3.89 -9.05 42.74
CA ASP A 120 -2.58 -9.44 42.18
C ASP A 120 -2.70 -10.01 40.74
N SER A 121 -3.78 -10.73 40.43
CA SER A 121 -4.01 -11.26 39.07
C SER A 121 -4.37 -10.16 38.08
N ILE A 122 -5.11 -9.13 38.52
CA ILE A 122 -5.42 -7.95 37.71
C ILE A 122 -4.15 -7.15 37.43
N PHE A 123 -3.28 -6.95 38.42
CA PHE A 123 -2.01 -6.24 38.22
C PHE A 123 -1.10 -6.99 37.24
N ALA A 124 -0.98 -8.31 37.37
CA ALA A 124 -0.25 -9.15 36.42
C ALA A 124 -0.83 -9.05 35.00
N SER A 125 -2.15 -9.02 34.88
CA SER A 125 -2.84 -8.92 33.58
C SER A 125 -2.64 -7.55 32.92
N ILE A 126 -2.73 -6.46 33.68
CA ILE A 126 -2.41 -5.11 33.20
C ILE A 126 -0.95 -5.04 32.74
N ARG A 127 -0.02 -5.68 33.45
CA ARG A 127 1.39 -5.74 33.05
C ARG A 127 1.58 -6.47 31.71
N ILE A 128 0.89 -7.59 31.50
CA ILE A 128 0.91 -8.32 30.23
C ILE A 128 0.36 -7.44 29.10
N LEU A 129 -0.74 -6.74 29.35
CA LEU A 129 -1.36 -5.82 28.40
C LEU A 129 -0.40 -4.69 27.98
N ILE A 130 0.29 -4.07 28.94
CA ILE A 130 1.26 -3.01 28.67
C ILE A 130 2.41 -3.54 27.82
N ASN A 131 2.94 -4.72 28.17
CA ASN A 131 4.03 -5.34 27.41
C ASN A 131 3.58 -5.60 25.96
N ARG A 132 2.35 -6.11 25.76
CA ARG A 132 1.78 -6.29 24.41
C ARG A 132 1.63 -4.97 23.66
N HIS A 133 1.12 -3.92 24.29
CA HIS A 133 1.00 -2.59 23.69
C HIS A 133 2.38 -2.02 23.31
N GLN A 134 3.40 -2.20 24.15
CA GLN A 134 4.78 -1.80 23.84
C GLN A 134 5.33 -2.57 22.64
N ARG A 135 5.09 -3.89 22.54
CA ARG A 135 5.49 -4.68 21.37
C ARG A 135 4.79 -4.23 20.09
N ILE A 136 3.51 -3.86 20.17
CA ILE A 136 2.76 -3.29 19.04
C ILE A 136 3.39 -1.96 18.59
N ILE A 137 3.71 -1.08 19.54
CA ILE A 137 4.37 0.20 19.25
C ILE A 137 5.72 -0.04 18.56
N LEU A 138 6.57 -0.91 19.12
CA LEU A 138 7.89 -1.20 18.56
C LEU A 138 7.78 -1.79 17.15
N PHE A 139 6.88 -2.75 16.95
CA PHE A 139 6.67 -3.35 15.63
C PHE A 139 6.14 -2.34 14.62
N SER A 140 5.26 -1.43 15.04
CA SER A 140 4.80 -0.34 14.17
C SER A 140 5.91 0.64 13.81
N SER A 141 6.82 0.95 14.73
CA SER A 141 7.99 1.79 14.43
C SER A 141 8.93 1.10 13.43
N SER A 142 9.10 -0.22 13.53
CA SER A 142 9.86 -0.97 12.52
C SER A 142 9.20 -0.95 11.14
N ILE A 143 7.86 -0.96 11.07
CA ILE A 143 7.12 -0.80 9.81
C ILE A 143 7.33 0.60 9.24
N GLU A 144 7.25 1.64 10.09
CA GLU A 144 7.51 3.03 9.69
C GLU A 144 8.92 3.19 9.13
N GLU A 145 9.95 2.71 9.83
CA GLU A 145 11.34 2.77 9.38
C GLU A 145 11.56 2.06 8.03
N LEU A 146 10.94 0.89 7.84
CA LEU A 146 11.04 0.14 6.58
C LEU A 146 10.36 0.85 5.41
N TYR A 147 9.16 1.38 5.64
CA TYR A 147 8.32 1.92 4.56
C TYR A 147 8.46 3.42 4.34
N SER A 148 9.17 4.18 5.20
CA SER A 148 9.22 5.63 5.07
C SER A 148 9.85 6.07 3.75
N ASP A 149 11.02 5.53 3.43
CA ASP A 149 11.73 5.85 2.18
C ASP A 149 11.06 5.22 0.96
N ILE A 150 10.55 3.99 1.10
CA ILE A 150 9.80 3.29 0.03
C ILE A 150 8.58 4.11 -0.37
N ALA A 151 7.80 4.57 0.61
CA ALA A 151 6.62 5.38 0.39
C ALA A 151 6.96 6.72 -0.27
N LEU A 152 8.07 7.37 0.11
CA LEU A 152 8.50 8.61 -0.53
C LEU A 152 8.80 8.39 -2.02
N MET A 153 9.61 7.38 -2.36
CA MET A 153 9.93 7.06 -3.75
C MET A 153 8.66 6.69 -4.54
N GLN A 154 7.77 5.91 -3.94
CA GLN A 154 6.52 5.48 -4.55
C GLN A 154 5.59 6.66 -4.86
N PHE A 155 5.45 7.63 -3.94
CA PHE A 155 4.59 8.80 -4.14
C PHE A 155 5.13 9.75 -5.20
N MET A 156 6.45 9.96 -5.22
CA MET A 156 7.09 10.77 -6.25
C MET A 156 6.93 10.12 -7.64
N SER A 157 7.17 8.82 -7.74
CA SER A 157 6.98 8.06 -8.99
C SER A 157 5.52 8.10 -9.46
N ASN A 158 4.57 7.79 -8.57
CA ASN A 158 3.15 7.77 -8.90
C ASN A 158 2.63 9.15 -9.32
N THR A 159 3.10 10.23 -8.71
CA THR A 159 2.73 11.59 -9.13
C THR A 159 3.13 11.87 -10.58
N ILE A 160 4.35 11.49 -10.96
CA ILE A 160 4.86 11.67 -12.33
C ILE A 160 4.08 10.77 -13.30
N VAL A 161 3.92 9.49 -12.97
CA VAL A 161 3.24 8.51 -13.83
C VAL A 161 1.77 8.89 -14.04
N ILE A 162 1.03 9.25 -12.98
CA ILE A 162 -0.37 9.68 -13.05
C ILE A 162 -0.50 10.94 -13.91
N CYS A 163 0.42 11.90 -13.76
CA CYS A 163 0.45 13.12 -14.57
C CYS A 163 0.65 12.82 -16.07
N CYS A 164 1.66 12.01 -16.41
CA CYS A 164 1.96 11.64 -17.79
C CYS A 164 0.82 10.85 -18.44
N ILE A 165 0.27 9.84 -17.75
CA ILE A 165 -0.86 9.05 -18.26
C ILE A 165 -2.10 9.94 -18.41
N GLY A 166 -2.35 10.84 -17.46
CA GLY A 166 -3.45 11.81 -17.54
C GLY A 166 -3.36 12.69 -18.79
N PHE A 167 -2.16 13.19 -19.11
CA PHE A 167 -1.91 13.92 -20.35
C PHE A 167 -2.14 13.05 -21.60
N THR A 168 -1.64 11.81 -21.62
CA THR A 168 -1.88 10.86 -22.73
C THR A 168 -3.38 10.59 -22.93
N ILE A 169 -4.18 10.52 -21.86
CA ILE A 169 -5.64 10.37 -21.98
C ILE A 169 -6.23 11.58 -22.72
N ILE A 170 -5.85 12.81 -22.34
CA ILE A 170 -6.32 14.04 -22.99
C ILE A 170 -5.91 14.08 -24.47
N ASP A 171 -4.66 13.76 -24.79
CA ASP A 171 -4.17 13.76 -26.18
C ASP A 171 -4.83 12.68 -27.04
N SER A 172 -5.02 11.47 -26.49
CA SER A 172 -5.67 10.35 -27.18
C SER A 172 -7.13 10.65 -27.53
N LEU A 173 -7.83 11.41 -26.67
CA LEU A 173 -9.19 11.89 -26.94
C LEU A 173 -9.24 12.83 -28.15
N ALA A 174 -8.17 13.60 -28.38
CA ALA A 174 -8.08 14.52 -29.50
C ALA A 174 -7.63 13.85 -30.81
N LYS A 175 -6.78 12.81 -30.76
CA LYS A 175 -6.04 12.30 -31.94
C LYS A 175 -6.21 10.80 -32.27
N GLU A 176 -6.23 9.91 -31.28
CA GLU A 176 -6.00 8.46 -31.48
C GLU A 176 -7.24 7.57 -31.30
N GLY A 177 -8.37 8.15 -30.89
CA GLY A 177 -9.66 7.47 -30.80
C GLY A 177 -9.90 6.71 -29.47
N VAL A 178 -11.09 6.13 -29.35
CA VAL A 178 -11.64 5.60 -28.08
C VAL A 178 -10.85 4.42 -27.51
N THR A 179 -10.22 3.60 -28.36
CA THR A 179 -9.50 2.38 -27.93
C THR A 179 -8.18 2.69 -27.23
N ALA A 180 -7.43 3.70 -27.69
CA ALA A 180 -6.21 4.16 -27.04
C ALA A 180 -6.53 4.84 -25.69
N MET A 181 -7.57 5.68 -25.66
CA MET A 181 -8.07 6.31 -24.44
C MET A 181 -8.47 5.27 -23.37
N LEU A 182 -9.21 4.23 -23.76
CA LEU A 182 -9.65 3.19 -22.84
C LEU A 182 -8.46 2.44 -22.21
N LYS A 183 -7.43 2.12 -23.01
CA LYS A 183 -6.21 1.48 -22.50
C LYS A 183 -5.51 2.36 -21.46
N SER A 184 -5.29 3.63 -21.78
CA SER A 184 -4.64 4.59 -20.86
C SER A 184 -5.46 4.82 -19.59
N ALA A 185 -6.78 4.84 -19.67
CA ALA A 185 -7.67 4.97 -18.52
C ALA A 185 -7.57 3.77 -17.55
N ILE A 186 -7.43 2.54 -18.07
CA ILE A 186 -7.25 1.35 -17.22
C ILE A 186 -5.94 1.44 -16.43
N PHE A 187 -4.84 1.83 -17.08
CA PHE A 187 -3.56 2.05 -16.41
C PHE A 187 -3.63 3.18 -15.37
N TYR A 188 -4.31 4.28 -15.70
CA TYR A 188 -4.53 5.38 -14.77
C TYR A 188 -5.23 4.93 -13.48
N VAL A 189 -6.32 4.16 -13.62
CA VAL A 189 -7.05 3.62 -12.47
C VAL A 189 -6.18 2.64 -11.67
N ALA A 190 -5.40 1.79 -12.33
CA ALA A 190 -4.51 0.84 -11.65
C ALA A 190 -3.45 1.54 -10.78
N VAL A 191 -2.72 2.51 -11.34
CA VAL A 191 -1.68 3.26 -10.60
C VAL A 191 -2.30 4.10 -9.47
N THR A 192 -3.47 4.69 -9.72
CA THR A 192 -4.20 5.45 -8.69
C THR A 192 -4.66 4.55 -7.53
N LEU A 193 -5.13 3.34 -7.84
CA LEU A 193 -5.56 2.36 -6.84
C LEU A 193 -4.37 1.88 -6.00
N GLU A 194 -3.21 1.66 -6.61
CA GLU A 194 -1.98 1.30 -5.91
C GLU A 194 -1.59 2.38 -4.89
N ALA A 195 -1.53 3.66 -5.30
CA ALA A 195 -1.25 4.76 -4.40
C ALA A 195 -2.31 4.89 -3.28
N PHE A 196 -3.58 4.66 -3.61
CA PHE A 196 -4.67 4.66 -2.63
C PHE A 196 -4.47 3.59 -1.55
N ILE A 197 -4.01 2.39 -1.92
CA ILE A 197 -3.81 1.28 -0.98
C ILE A 197 -2.74 1.61 0.07
N PHE A 198 -1.65 2.29 -0.31
CA PHE A 198 -0.63 2.76 0.64
C PHE A 198 -1.22 3.76 1.65
N CYS A 199 -1.92 4.79 1.15
CA CYS A 199 -2.57 5.78 2.00
C CYS A 199 -3.64 5.17 2.90
N PHE A 200 -4.44 4.26 2.37
CA PHE A 200 -5.46 3.55 3.12
C PHE A 200 -4.85 2.71 4.23
N SER A 201 -3.72 2.03 3.98
CA SER A 201 -3.01 1.23 4.98
C SER A 201 -2.51 2.10 6.13
N GLY A 202 -1.91 3.26 5.84
CA GLY A 202 -1.47 4.21 6.86
C GLY A 202 -2.63 4.80 7.68
N GLU A 203 -3.72 5.21 7.01
CA GLU A 203 -4.93 5.71 7.66
C GLU A 203 -5.57 4.65 8.56
N TYR A 204 -5.68 3.40 8.06
CA TYR A 204 -6.25 2.29 8.80
C TYR A 204 -5.45 1.98 10.07
N LEU A 205 -4.12 1.96 9.99
CA LEU A 205 -3.24 1.78 11.15
C LEU A 205 -3.43 2.90 12.18
N SER A 206 -3.45 4.15 11.72
CA SER A 206 -3.64 5.34 12.57
C SER A 206 -4.99 5.31 13.30
N ALA A 207 -6.05 4.95 12.58
CA ALA A 207 -7.40 4.80 13.14
C ALA A 207 -7.46 3.67 14.16
N LYS A 208 -6.87 2.50 13.87
CA LYS A 208 -6.80 1.37 14.81
C LYS A 208 -5.99 1.71 16.05
N SER A 209 -4.87 2.41 15.90
CA SER A 209 -4.06 2.88 17.04
C SER A 209 -4.86 3.75 18.00
N LYS A 210 -5.69 4.67 17.48
CA LYS A 210 -6.53 5.55 18.31
C LYS A 210 -7.54 4.76 19.14
N SER A 211 -8.08 3.68 18.58
CA SER A 211 -9.08 2.84 19.25
C SER A 211 -8.59 2.15 20.53
N ILE A 212 -7.27 2.04 20.75
CA ILE A 212 -6.70 1.54 21.99
C ILE A 212 -7.06 2.45 23.16
N GLY A 213 -6.89 3.77 22.97
CA GLY A 213 -7.23 4.76 24.00
C GLY A 213 -8.72 4.76 24.32
N ASP A 214 -9.55 4.70 23.29
CA ASP A 214 -11.01 4.63 23.43
C ASP A 214 -11.43 3.36 24.19
N ALA A 215 -10.80 2.22 23.90
CA ALA A 215 -11.07 0.96 24.58
C ALA A 215 -10.69 1.01 26.06
N VAL A 216 -9.55 1.64 26.41
CA VAL A 216 -9.13 1.83 27.81
C VAL A 216 -10.07 2.78 28.54
N TYR A 217 -10.52 3.84 27.87
CA TYR A 217 -11.50 4.75 28.46
C TYR A 217 -12.85 4.09 28.74
N GLN A 218 -13.30 3.19 27.87
CA GLN A 218 -14.54 2.43 28.01
C GLN A 218 -14.52 1.36 29.11
N THR A 219 -13.37 1.13 29.74
CA THR A 219 -13.30 0.21 30.88
C THR A 219 -14.03 0.78 32.11
N LEU A 220 -14.52 -0.08 33.00
CA LEU A 220 -15.07 0.26 34.32
C LEU A 220 -13.94 0.71 35.27
N TRP A 221 -13.16 1.71 34.86
CA TRP A 221 -11.98 2.20 35.58
C TRP A 221 -12.30 2.66 37.00
N TYR A 222 -13.55 3.07 37.26
CA TYR A 222 -14.03 3.46 38.59
C TYR A 222 -14.13 2.29 39.58
N ASN A 223 -14.12 1.04 39.11
CA ASN A 223 -14.06 -0.16 39.95
C ASN A 223 -12.62 -0.60 40.28
N LEU A 224 -11.61 0.07 39.70
CA LEU A 224 -10.20 -0.28 39.87
C LEU A 224 -9.57 0.52 41.02
N THR A 225 -8.46 0.00 41.55
CA THR A 225 -7.69 0.71 42.57
C THR A 225 -7.04 1.97 42.00
N PRO A 226 -6.78 3.01 42.80
CA PRO A 226 -6.13 4.24 42.33
C PRO A 226 -4.78 4.01 41.63
N ALA A 227 -4.02 2.99 42.06
CA ALA A 227 -2.76 2.61 41.43
C ALA A 227 -2.97 2.08 39.99
N GLN A 228 -3.98 1.23 39.79
CA GLN A 228 -4.34 0.70 38.47
C GLN A 228 -4.88 1.80 37.55
N CYS A 229 -5.70 2.71 38.06
CA CYS A 229 -6.20 3.86 37.29
C CYS A 229 -5.07 4.75 36.75
N ARG A 230 -4.03 5.00 37.56
CA ARG A 230 -2.84 5.76 37.10
C ARG A 230 -2.12 5.07 35.95
N ILE A 231 -2.03 3.74 35.98
CA ILE A 231 -1.42 2.96 34.90
C ILE A 231 -2.24 3.08 33.61
N LEU A 232 -3.57 2.93 33.69
CA LEU A 232 -4.45 3.09 32.53
C LEU A 232 -4.38 4.50 31.93
N LEU A 233 -4.23 5.52 32.77
CA LEU A 233 -4.01 6.90 32.32
C LEU A 233 -2.76 7.02 31.43
N PHE A 234 -1.64 6.37 31.81
CA PHE A 234 -0.43 6.36 30.99
C PHE A 234 -0.65 5.65 29.64
N VAL A 235 -1.45 4.57 29.62
CA VAL A 235 -1.80 3.88 28.38
C VAL A 235 -2.61 4.80 27.46
N ILE A 236 -3.61 5.51 28.01
CA ILE A 236 -4.39 6.49 27.25
C ILE A 236 -3.48 7.60 26.71
N LEU A 237 -2.66 8.21 27.56
CA LEU A 237 -1.70 9.25 27.15
C LEU A 237 -0.79 8.77 26.02
N ARG A 238 -0.24 7.55 26.12
CA ARG A 238 0.60 6.99 25.05
C ARG A 238 -0.18 6.74 23.76
N SER A 239 -1.43 6.28 23.85
CA SER A 239 -2.28 5.99 22.69
C SER A 239 -2.71 7.25 21.89
N GLN A 240 -2.64 8.43 22.51
CA GLN A 240 -2.90 9.70 21.82
C GLN A 240 -1.86 10.00 20.73
N LYS A 241 -0.61 9.54 20.91
CA LYS A 241 0.39 9.52 19.84
C LYS A 241 0.09 8.32 18.92
N ARG A 242 -0.57 8.61 17.81
CA ARG A 242 -0.98 7.63 16.80
C ARG A 242 0.23 6.90 16.22
N LEU A 243 0.01 5.65 15.86
CA LEU A 243 0.92 4.87 15.04
C LEU A 243 0.63 5.18 13.58
N THR A 244 1.54 5.85 12.89
CA THR A 244 1.41 6.25 11.48
C THR A 244 2.59 5.75 10.68
N ILE A 245 2.42 5.70 9.36
CA ILE A 245 3.52 5.50 8.41
C ILE A 245 3.70 6.83 7.69
N THR A 246 4.91 7.35 7.63
CA THR A 246 5.23 8.61 6.95
C THR A 246 5.85 8.32 5.59
N ALA A 247 5.76 9.24 4.64
CA ALA A 247 6.57 9.26 3.42
C ALA A 247 7.79 10.16 3.68
N GLY A 248 8.95 9.54 3.90
CA GLY A 248 10.24 10.22 4.13
C GLY A 248 10.24 11.21 5.29
N ASN A 249 9.41 11.00 6.32
CA ASN A 249 9.15 11.97 7.41
C ASN A 249 8.59 13.34 6.98
N ILE A 250 8.13 13.48 5.72
CA ILE A 250 7.59 14.74 5.19
C ILE A 250 6.07 14.78 5.36
N MET A 251 5.39 13.66 5.10
CA MET A 251 3.94 13.59 5.05
C MET A 251 3.44 12.25 5.62
N ASP A 252 2.35 12.27 6.39
CA ASP A 252 1.69 11.03 6.83
C ASP A 252 0.97 10.35 5.65
N LEU A 253 1.16 9.03 5.53
CA LEU A 253 0.33 8.17 4.67
C LEU A 253 -1.10 8.16 5.21
N SER A 254 -1.92 9.02 4.61
CA SER A 254 -3.29 9.30 5.01
C SER A 254 -4.14 9.59 3.78
N LEU A 255 -5.46 9.54 3.92
CA LEU A 255 -6.37 9.92 2.81
C LEU A 255 -6.22 11.40 2.42
N VAL A 256 -5.80 12.24 3.37
CA VAL A 256 -5.43 13.64 3.11
C VAL A 256 -4.18 13.71 2.23
N GLY A 257 -3.15 12.92 2.54
CA GLY A 257 -1.94 12.81 1.72
C GLY A 257 -2.22 12.34 0.29
N PHE A 258 -3.11 11.35 0.13
CA PHE A 258 -3.57 10.89 -1.18
C PHE A 258 -4.21 12.03 -1.98
N THR A 259 -5.10 12.79 -1.35
CA THR A 259 -5.80 13.91 -2.01
C THR A 259 -4.80 14.99 -2.44
N SER A 260 -3.80 15.29 -1.61
CA SER A 260 -2.73 16.24 -1.95
C SER A 260 -1.90 15.76 -3.15
N MET A 261 -1.54 14.48 -3.20
CA MET A 261 -0.83 13.86 -4.33
C MET A 261 -1.65 13.94 -5.62
N MET A 262 -2.96 13.64 -5.57
CA MET A 262 -3.85 13.73 -6.73
C MET A 262 -3.99 15.18 -7.23
N LYS A 263 -4.09 16.15 -6.32
CA LYS A 263 -4.10 17.58 -6.68
C LYS A 263 -2.81 18.01 -7.35
N ALA A 264 -1.66 17.59 -6.83
CA ALA A 264 -0.36 17.87 -7.43
C ALA A 264 -0.26 17.28 -8.85
N SER A 265 -0.65 16.01 -9.01
CA SER A 265 -0.66 15.32 -10.31
C SER A 265 -1.55 16.04 -11.33
N ALA A 266 -2.76 16.44 -10.93
CA ALA A 266 -3.68 17.18 -11.78
C ALA A 266 -3.15 18.57 -12.15
N SER A 267 -2.49 19.27 -11.22
CA SER A 267 -1.84 20.56 -11.50
C SER A 267 -0.73 20.42 -12.54
N TYR A 268 0.14 19.41 -12.41
CA TYR A 268 1.19 19.15 -13.39
C TYR A 268 0.60 18.75 -14.76
N MET A 269 -0.47 17.96 -14.76
CA MET A 269 -1.18 17.59 -15.99
C MET A 269 -1.73 18.84 -16.71
N SER A 270 -2.32 19.79 -15.99
CA SER A 270 -2.78 21.06 -16.57
C SER A 270 -1.64 21.89 -17.16
N VAL A 271 -0.46 21.91 -16.51
CA VAL A 271 0.72 22.60 -17.04
C VAL A 271 1.20 21.95 -18.34
N LEU A 272 1.29 20.61 -18.38
CA LEU A 272 1.67 19.89 -19.59
C LEU A 272 0.70 20.17 -20.75
N HIS A 273 -0.61 20.17 -20.46
CA HIS A 273 -1.64 20.46 -21.45
C HIS A 273 -1.63 21.91 -21.94
N ALA A 274 -1.20 22.87 -21.11
CA ALA A 274 -1.07 24.25 -21.54
C ALA A 274 0.19 24.49 -22.40
N MET A 275 1.23 23.67 -22.23
CA MET A 275 2.50 23.81 -22.95
C MET A 275 2.51 23.09 -24.31
N TYR A 276 1.74 22.01 -24.46
CA TYR A 276 1.70 21.13 -25.64
C TYR A 276 0.29 21.00 -26.18
#